data_AF-A0A2V4NP05-F1
#
_entry.id   AF-A0A2V4NP05-F1
#
_cell.length_a   1.000
_cell.length_b   1.000
_cell.length_c   1.000
_cell.angle_alpha   90.00
_cell.angle_beta   90.00
_cell.angle_gamma   90.00
#
_symmetry.space_group_name_H-M   'P 1'
#
loop_
_entity.id
_entity.type
_entity.pdbx_description
1 polymer ?
#
loop_
_entity_poly.entity_id
_entity_poly.type
_entity_poly.pdbx_seq_one_letter_code
_entity_poly.pdbx_strand_id
1 'polypeptide(L)'
;MREAHGLTLEAAGERLRDTARRAGLSAPAANFQTLWQHEQGEVYPGPHYRRAYCLLYQATEPELGFRKALPGEEVEHQLTEFRDHVDTTRVRAVVKALQQLLPEPTAERPQGVHQRILDAWRRRHTGGDPNRPSLVLVGGYAGSGKSEFAKFISQLTGWPLLDKDPLTRPLVERLLTELGCDPNDRHSETYRTQVRPLEYQCLMESILVNVECGISTVATAPFISEMTDPAWMRRLTNRCAAYQVDVTPIWLTCDEDSMREYIGFRSAARDAWKLSNWGQYLDGLDLGLRPSVPHLVVDNRYGSAIALTDQARFALGVAHA
;
A
#
# COMPACT_ATOMS: atom_id res chain seq x y z
N MET A 1 -8.47 -28.53 -9.46
CA MET A 1 -8.23 -27.13 -9.84
C MET A 1 -7.53 -27.02 -11.18
N ARG A 2 -6.24 -27.38 -11.30
CA ARG A 2 -5.50 -27.36 -12.57
C ARG A 2 -6.23 -28.04 -13.74
N GLU A 3 -6.76 -29.23 -13.51
CA GLU A 3 -7.50 -30.03 -14.50
C GLU A 3 -8.78 -29.33 -14.98
N ALA A 4 -9.44 -28.56 -14.11
CA ALA A 4 -10.62 -27.76 -14.48
C ALA A 4 -10.29 -26.62 -15.44
N HIS A 5 -9.02 -26.18 -15.50
CA HIS A 5 -8.51 -25.22 -16.47
C HIS A 5 -7.79 -25.88 -17.66
N GLY A 6 -7.87 -27.22 -17.78
CA GLY A 6 -7.30 -27.99 -18.90
C GLY A 6 -5.76 -28.00 -18.95
N LEU A 7 -5.09 -27.80 -17.81
CA LEU A 7 -3.63 -27.68 -17.76
C LEU A 7 -2.94 -28.99 -17.34
N THR A 8 -1.81 -29.32 -17.97
CA THR A 8 -0.87 -30.32 -17.45
C THR A 8 -0.01 -29.71 -16.33
N LEU A 9 0.66 -30.54 -15.51
CA LEU A 9 1.55 -30.04 -14.44
C LEU A 9 2.65 -29.10 -14.98
N GLU A 10 3.22 -29.44 -16.13
CA GLU A 10 4.25 -28.64 -16.80
C GLU A 10 3.68 -27.31 -17.33
N ALA A 11 2.52 -27.36 -18.00
CA ALA A 11 1.85 -26.18 -18.52
C ALA A 11 1.35 -25.26 -17.39
N ALA A 12 0.93 -25.82 -16.26
CA ALA A 12 0.56 -25.06 -15.07
C ALA A 12 1.79 -24.37 -14.47
N GLY A 13 2.94 -25.06 -14.39
CA GLY A 13 4.18 -24.46 -13.91
C GLY A 13 4.65 -23.30 -14.79
N GLU A 14 4.57 -23.44 -16.11
CA GLU A 14 4.89 -22.38 -17.07
C GLU A 14 3.93 -21.19 -16.96
N ARG A 15 2.61 -21.44 -16.97
CA ARG A 15 1.61 -20.39 -16.81
C ARG A 15 1.71 -19.68 -15.47
N LEU A 16 2.08 -20.39 -14.40
CA LEU A 16 2.26 -19.80 -13.08
C LEU A 16 3.46 -18.82 -13.08
N ARG A 17 4.57 -19.18 -13.73
CA ARG A 17 5.73 -18.29 -13.93
C ARG A 17 5.37 -17.07 -14.77
N ASP A 18 4.67 -17.28 -15.87
CA ASP A 18 4.26 -16.20 -16.76
C ASP A 18 3.28 -15.24 -16.07
N THR A 19 2.31 -15.77 -15.32
CA THR A 19 1.35 -14.97 -14.56
C THR A 19 2.05 -14.16 -13.48
N ALA A 20 2.98 -14.77 -12.72
CA ALA A 20 3.78 -14.06 -11.73
C ALA A 20 4.63 -12.94 -12.36
N ARG A 21 5.26 -13.20 -13.52
CA ARG A 21 6.02 -12.19 -14.27
C ARG A 21 5.14 -11.03 -14.72
N ARG A 22 3.98 -11.31 -15.32
CA ARG A 22 3.04 -10.27 -15.80
C ARG A 22 2.49 -9.42 -14.65
N ALA A 23 2.32 -10.00 -13.47
CA ALA A 23 1.85 -9.30 -12.28
C ALA A 23 2.97 -8.60 -11.48
N GLY A 24 4.24 -8.67 -11.92
CA GLY A 24 5.37 -8.07 -11.22
C GLY A 24 5.70 -8.74 -9.88
N LEU A 25 5.25 -9.98 -9.67
CA LEU A 25 5.57 -10.79 -8.49
C LEU A 25 6.94 -11.46 -8.65
N SER A 26 7.59 -11.79 -7.53
CA SER A 26 8.78 -12.66 -7.56
C SER A 26 8.43 -13.99 -8.22
N ALA A 27 9.11 -14.32 -9.33
CA ALA A 27 8.77 -15.48 -10.15
C ALA A 27 9.05 -16.78 -9.38
N PRO A 28 8.03 -17.61 -9.09
CA PRO A 28 8.26 -18.89 -8.46
C PRO A 28 9.07 -19.81 -9.40
N ALA A 29 9.96 -20.65 -8.85
CA ALA A 29 10.66 -21.65 -9.66
C ALA A 29 9.67 -22.56 -10.41
N ALA A 30 8.56 -22.93 -9.74
CA ALA A 30 7.38 -23.59 -10.27
C ALA A 30 7.70 -24.76 -11.22
N ASN A 31 8.67 -25.59 -10.86
CA ASN A 31 8.93 -26.83 -11.59
C ASN A 31 7.81 -27.85 -11.30
N PHE A 32 7.69 -28.87 -12.15
CA PHE A 32 6.62 -29.87 -12.05
C PHE A 32 6.60 -30.57 -10.68
N GLN A 33 7.77 -30.83 -10.11
CA GLN A 33 7.93 -31.53 -8.83
C GLN A 33 7.39 -30.69 -7.67
N THR A 34 7.68 -29.39 -7.65
CA THR A 34 7.16 -28.45 -6.65
C THR A 34 5.65 -28.30 -6.76
N LEU A 35 5.11 -28.18 -7.99
CA LEU A 35 3.66 -28.10 -8.18
C LEU A 35 2.96 -29.39 -7.75
N TRP A 36 3.54 -30.55 -8.06
CA TRP A 36 3.01 -31.83 -7.64
C TRP A 36 2.98 -31.95 -6.11
N GLN A 37 4.05 -31.56 -5.43
CA GLN A 37 4.12 -31.54 -3.96
C GLN A 37 3.07 -30.61 -3.33
N HIS A 38 2.79 -29.46 -3.95
CA HIS A 38 1.72 -28.57 -3.52
C HIS A 38 0.33 -29.20 -3.74
N GLU A 39 0.08 -29.83 -4.90
CA GLU A 39 -1.21 -30.48 -5.22
C GLU A 39 -1.50 -31.70 -4.31
N GLN A 40 -0.47 -32.42 -3.86
CA GLN A 40 -0.60 -33.55 -2.92
C GLN A 40 -0.65 -33.10 -1.45
N GLY A 41 -0.43 -31.82 -1.16
CA GLY A 41 -0.35 -31.30 0.21
C GLY A 41 0.92 -31.73 0.98
N GLU A 42 1.93 -32.27 0.30
CA GLU A 42 3.22 -32.63 0.90
C GLU A 42 4.01 -31.39 1.33
N VAL A 43 3.89 -30.30 0.57
CA VAL A 43 4.54 -29.02 0.85
C VAL A 43 3.50 -27.91 0.78
N TYR A 44 3.45 -27.09 1.83
CA TYR A 44 2.58 -25.92 1.84
C TYR A 44 3.21 -24.79 1.00
N PRO A 45 2.50 -24.24 0.00
CA PRO A 45 3.05 -23.19 -0.86
C PRO A 45 3.27 -21.88 -0.08
N GLY A 46 4.45 -21.29 -0.25
CA GLY A 46 4.77 -19.96 0.29
C GLY A 46 3.97 -18.82 -0.36
N PRO A 47 4.06 -17.57 0.12
CA PRO A 47 3.12 -16.50 -0.21
C PRO A 47 3.09 -16.14 -1.70
N HIS A 48 4.25 -16.15 -2.36
CA HIS A 48 4.34 -15.84 -3.79
C HIS A 48 3.72 -16.91 -4.67
N TYR A 49 3.78 -18.18 -4.24
CA TYR A 49 3.07 -19.26 -4.93
C TYR A 49 1.56 -19.10 -4.75
N ARG A 50 1.09 -18.87 -3.52
CA ARG A 50 -0.35 -18.67 -3.26
C ARG A 50 -0.91 -17.48 -4.04
N ARG A 51 -0.20 -16.34 -4.06
CA ARG A 51 -0.54 -15.16 -4.88
C ARG A 51 -0.59 -15.50 -6.37
N ALA A 52 0.43 -16.18 -6.89
CA ALA A 52 0.47 -16.58 -8.29
C ALA A 52 -0.67 -17.54 -8.66
N TYR A 53 -1.03 -18.48 -7.77
CA TYR A 53 -2.17 -19.37 -7.99
C TYR A 53 -3.50 -18.60 -7.98
N CYS A 54 -3.67 -17.65 -7.06
CA CYS A 54 -4.87 -16.81 -6.99
C CYS A 54 -5.08 -16.00 -8.28
N LEU A 55 -3.99 -15.51 -8.87
CA LEU A 55 -4.02 -14.81 -10.15
C LEU A 55 -4.27 -15.75 -11.34
N LEU A 56 -3.57 -16.89 -11.39
CA LEU A 56 -3.67 -17.84 -12.50
C LEU A 56 -5.09 -18.41 -12.62
N TYR A 57 -5.70 -18.74 -11.49
CA TYR A 57 -7.02 -19.37 -11.43
C TYR A 57 -8.17 -18.37 -11.21
N GLN A 58 -7.85 -17.08 -11.05
CA GLN A 58 -8.84 -16.02 -10.74
C GLN A 58 -9.73 -16.39 -9.53
N ALA A 59 -9.10 -16.97 -8.52
CA ALA A 59 -9.75 -17.51 -7.34
C ALA A 59 -9.03 -16.99 -6.09
N THR A 60 -9.77 -16.86 -5.01
CA THR A 60 -9.26 -16.49 -3.68
C THR A 60 -8.58 -17.67 -3.00
N GLU A 61 -7.74 -17.42 -1.99
CA GLU A 61 -7.08 -18.50 -1.24
C GLU A 61 -8.05 -19.54 -0.63
N PRO A 62 -9.25 -19.17 -0.13
CA PRO A 62 -10.27 -20.13 0.31
C PRO A 62 -10.81 -21.02 -0.81
N GLU A 63 -11.10 -20.43 -1.97
CA GLU A 63 -11.59 -21.18 -3.14
C GLU A 63 -10.53 -22.16 -3.66
N LEU A 64 -9.25 -21.81 -3.50
CA LEU A 64 -8.11 -22.68 -3.80
C LEU A 64 -7.79 -23.71 -2.70
N GLY A 65 -8.48 -23.64 -1.55
CA GLY A 65 -8.28 -24.55 -0.43
C GLY A 65 -7.02 -24.31 0.40
N PHE A 66 -6.34 -23.16 0.23
CA PHE A 66 -5.15 -22.83 1.04
C PHE A 66 -5.51 -22.45 2.47
N ARG A 67 -6.72 -21.92 2.70
CA ARG A 67 -7.24 -21.57 4.03
C ARG A 67 -8.76 -21.58 4.08
N LYS A 68 -9.33 -21.30 5.25
CA LYS A 68 -10.78 -21.02 5.40
C LYS A 68 -11.09 -19.56 5.06
N ALA A 69 -12.33 -19.30 4.63
CA ALA A 69 -12.83 -17.94 4.40
C ALA A 69 -12.83 -17.10 5.70
N LEU A 70 -12.48 -15.82 5.58
CA LEU A 70 -12.48 -14.88 6.69
C LEU A 70 -13.84 -14.19 6.83
N PRO A 71 -14.23 -13.75 8.04
CA PRO A 71 -15.46 -12.99 8.23
C PRO A 71 -15.44 -11.68 7.41
N GLY A 72 -16.40 -11.50 6.48
CA GLY A 72 -16.56 -10.27 5.70
C GLY A 72 -16.05 -10.33 4.25
N GLU A 73 -15.50 -11.45 3.76
CA GLU A 73 -15.09 -11.60 2.34
C GLU A 73 -16.28 -11.60 1.35
N GLU A 74 -17.54 -11.48 1.81
CA GLU A 74 -18.78 -11.56 1.01
C GLU A 74 -19.52 -10.21 0.82
N VAL A 75 -18.97 -9.06 1.27
CA VAL A 75 -19.74 -7.80 1.31
C VAL A 75 -19.65 -7.02 -0.02
N GLU A 76 -20.78 -6.88 -0.72
CA GLU A 76 -20.96 -5.98 -1.88
C GLU A 76 -20.96 -4.50 -1.45
N HIS A 77 -20.12 -3.67 -2.08
CA HIS A 77 -20.08 -2.23 -1.86
C HIS A 77 -20.85 -1.47 -2.96
N GLN A 78 -21.71 -0.52 -2.56
CA GLN A 78 -22.40 0.39 -3.49
C GLN A 78 -21.42 1.42 -4.05
N LEU A 79 -21.34 1.51 -5.38
CA LEU A 79 -20.56 2.51 -6.11
C LEU A 79 -21.29 3.86 -6.10
N THR A 80 -20.61 4.94 -5.71
CA THR A 80 -21.17 6.30 -5.76
C THR A 80 -21.23 6.81 -7.21
N GLU A 81 -22.39 7.34 -7.62
CA GLU A 81 -22.59 7.92 -8.96
C GLU A 81 -21.77 9.19 -9.18
N PHE A 82 -21.13 9.30 -10.35
CA PHE A 82 -20.40 10.48 -10.82
C PHE A 82 -21.38 11.62 -11.17
N ARG A 83 -21.07 12.86 -10.76
CA ARG A 83 -21.82 14.06 -11.15
C ARG A 83 -20.90 15.06 -11.86
N ASP A 84 -21.24 15.37 -13.11
CA ASP A 84 -20.63 16.47 -13.87
C ASP A 84 -21.33 17.79 -13.56
N HIS A 85 -20.62 18.74 -12.95
CA HIS A 85 -21.01 20.15 -12.93
C HIS A 85 -19.76 21.01 -13.08
N VAL A 86 -19.66 21.73 -14.19
CA VAL A 86 -18.52 22.59 -14.52
C VAL A 86 -18.96 24.05 -14.59
N ASP A 87 -18.42 24.90 -13.72
CA ASP A 87 -18.51 26.34 -13.87
C ASP A 87 -17.48 26.84 -14.90
N THR A 88 -17.96 27.12 -16.11
CA THR A 88 -17.16 27.55 -17.27
C THR A 88 -16.37 28.85 -17.04
N THR A 89 -16.78 29.68 -16.07
CA THR A 89 -16.10 30.95 -15.75
C THR A 89 -14.77 30.71 -15.02
N ARG A 90 -14.75 29.78 -14.05
CA ARG A 90 -13.55 29.40 -13.29
C ARG A 90 -12.50 28.74 -14.19
N VAL A 91 -12.95 27.89 -15.11
CA VAL A 91 -12.06 27.23 -16.09
C VAL A 91 -11.30 28.24 -16.94
N ARG A 92 -11.98 29.28 -17.44
CA ARG A 92 -11.33 30.34 -18.25
C ARG A 92 -10.29 31.13 -17.46
N ALA A 93 -10.54 31.42 -16.18
CA ALA A 93 -9.60 32.15 -15.33
C ALA A 93 -8.30 31.35 -15.10
N VAL A 94 -8.42 30.05 -14.81
CA VAL A 94 -7.25 29.18 -14.59
C VAL A 94 -6.44 28.98 -15.87
N VAL A 95 -7.11 28.78 -17.01
CA VAL A 95 -6.43 28.70 -18.32
C VAL A 95 -5.62 29.96 -18.60
N LYS A 96 -6.21 31.15 -18.38
CA LYS A 96 -5.52 32.43 -18.58
C LYS A 96 -4.31 32.59 -17.66
N ALA A 97 -4.42 32.17 -16.40
CA ALA A 97 -3.30 32.21 -15.45
C ALA A 97 -2.16 31.27 -15.87
N LEU A 98 -2.48 30.04 -16.28
CA LEU A 98 -1.47 29.06 -16.71
C LEU A 98 -0.77 29.47 -18.01
N GLN A 99 -1.47 30.10 -18.94
CA GLN A 99 -0.88 30.68 -20.16
C GLN A 99 0.09 31.84 -19.87
N GLN A 100 -0.10 32.58 -18.78
CA GLN A 100 0.80 33.67 -18.38
C GLN A 100 2.03 33.17 -17.60
N LEU A 101 1.91 32.07 -16.86
CA LEU A 101 2.96 31.56 -15.98
C LEU A 101 3.90 30.56 -16.67
N LEU A 102 3.47 29.94 -17.78
CA LEU A 102 4.21 28.90 -18.48
C LEU A 102 4.62 29.38 -19.88
N PRO A 103 5.89 29.22 -20.29
CA PRO A 103 6.37 29.69 -21.59
C PRO A 103 5.69 28.95 -22.75
N GLU A 104 5.49 29.68 -23.86
CA GLU A 104 4.84 29.18 -25.08
C GLU A 104 5.50 27.89 -25.60
N PRO A 105 4.71 26.88 -26.02
CA PRO A 105 5.25 25.63 -26.56
C PRO A 105 5.99 25.87 -27.88
N THR A 106 7.24 25.39 -27.98
CA THR A 106 8.03 25.37 -29.22
C THR A 106 7.89 24.03 -29.93
N ALA A 107 8.13 24.01 -31.26
CA ALA A 107 7.95 22.85 -32.13
C ALA A 107 8.76 21.58 -31.73
N GLU A 108 9.77 21.71 -30.86
CA GLU A 108 10.62 20.61 -30.40
C GLU A 108 10.09 19.88 -29.14
N ARG A 109 9.03 20.37 -28.49
CA ARG A 109 8.52 19.80 -27.24
C ARG A 109 7.23 18.99 -27.47
N PRO A 110 7.23 17.66 -27.27
CA PRO A 110 6.01 16.85 -27.41
C PRO A 110 4.99 17.30 -26.37
N GLN A 111 3.74 17.53 -26.81
CA GLN A 111 2.55 17.91 -26.03
C GLN A 111 2.88 18.57 -24.66
N GLY A 112 2.97 19.90 -24.70
CA GLY A 112 3.54 20.74 -23.63
C GLY A 112 2.98 20.45 -22.24
N VAL A 113 3.85 20.50 -21.23
CA VAL A 113 3.51 20.37 -19.80
C VAL A 113 2.29 21.22 -19.40
N HIS A 114 2.08 22.35 -20.08
CA HIS A 114 0.90 23.20 -19.98
C HIS A 114 -0.42 22.44 -20.16
N GLN A 115 -0.56 21.65 -21.22
CA GLN A 115 -1.77 20.87 -21.48
C GLN A 115 -1.98 19.79 -20.40
N ARG A 116 -0.91 19.14 -19.95
CA ARG A 116 -0.97 18.14 -18.87
C ARG A 116 -1.40 18.76 -17.53
N ILE A 117 -0.89 19.95 -17.19
CA ILE A 117 -1.28 20.69 -15.98
C ILE A 117 -2.77 21.09 -16.08
N LEU A 118 -3.21 21.58 -17.24
CA LEU A 118 -4.61 21.91 -17.48
C LEU A 118 -5.53 20.70 -17.34
N ASP A 119 -5.18 19.57 -17.94
CA ASP A 119 -5.99 18.35 -17.88
C ASP A 119 -6.02 17.73 -16.48
N ALA A 120 -4.92 17.83 -15.72
CA ALA A 120 -4.89 17.44 -14.30
C ALA A 120 -5.77 18.37 -13.45
N TRP A 121 -5.69 19.69 -13.68
CA TRP A 121 -6.55 20.66 -13.00
C TRP A 121 -8.03 20.42 -13.30
N ARG A 122 -8.40 20.19 -14.57
CA ARG A 122 -9.78 19.88 -14.99
C ARG A 122 -10.29 18.64 -14.25
N ARG A 123 -9.58 17.51 -14.34
CA ARG A 123 -9.96 16.27 -13.63
C ARG A 123 -10.26 16.49 -12.15
N ARG A 124 -9.46 17.34 -11.49
CA ARG A 124 -9.64 17.65 -10.05
C ARG A 124 -10.82 18.57 -9.74
N HIS A 125 -11.24 19.45 -10.66
CA HIS A 125 -12.20 20.53 -10.36
C HIS A 125 -13.51 20.45 -11.13
N THR A 126 -13.62 19.60 -12.14
CA THR A 126 -14.72 19.64 -13.12
C THR A 126 -15.45 18.31 -13.30
N GLY A 127 -15.27 17.32 -12.42
CA GLY A 127 -16.04 16.07 -12.49
C GLY A 127 -15.34 14.78 -12.05
N GLY A 128 -14.17 14.82 -11.40
CA GLY A 128 -13.41 13.61 -11.07
C GLY A 128 -13.72 12.92 -9.73
N ASP A 129 -14.06 13.68 -8.69
CA ASP A 129 -14.35 13.15 -7.35
C ASP A 129 -15.27 14.15 -6.63
N PRO A 130 -16.53 13.78 -6.28
CA PRO A 130 -17.42 14.66 -5.51
C PRO A 130 -16.99 14.80 -4.04
N ASN A 131 -16.03 13.99 -3.58
CA ASN A 131 -15.61 13.96 -2.19
C ASN A 131 -14.50 14.99 -1.92
N ARG A 132 -14.35 15.33 -0.64
CA ARG A 132 -13.23 16.14 -0.17
C ARG A 132 -11.92 15.35 -0.34
N PRO A 133 -10.80 16.02 -0.62
CA PRO A 133 -9.50 15.36 -0.62
C PRO A 133 -9.27 14.62 0.71
N SER A 134 -8.55 13.49 0.65
CA SER A 134 -8.37 12.62 1.82
C SER A 134 -6.90 12.31 2.08
N LEU A 135 -6.50 12.43 3.35
CA LEU A 135 -5.27 11.86 3.87
C LEU A 135 -5.58 10.44 4.37
N VAL A 136 -5.19 9.45 3.58
CA VAL A 136 -5.30 8.04 3.94
C VAL A 136 -4.06 7.63 4.73
N LEU A 137 -4.23 7.31 6.00
CA LEU A 137 -3.17 6.80 6.86
C LEU A 137 -3.26 5.29 6.93
N VAL A 138 -2.25 4.59 6.41
CA VAL A 138 -2.18 3.12 6.41
C VAL A 138 -1.23 2.67 7.52
N GLY A 139 -1.81 2.19 8.63
CA GLY A 139 -1.12 1.75 9.84
C GLY A 139 -1.13 0.23 10.03
N GLY A 140 -0.31 -0.26 10.95
CA GLY A 140 -0.26 -1.68 11.34
C GLY A 140 1.15 -2.20 11.61
N TYR A 141 1.24 -3.34 12.29
CA TYR A 141 2.51 -3.93 12.70
C TYR A 141 3.46 -4.26 11.53
N ALA A 142 4.74 -4.45 11.81
CA ALA A 142 5.68 -4.94 10.78
C ALA A 142 5.22 -6.31 10.27
N GLY A 143 5.30 -6.55 8.96
CA GLY A 143 4.81 -7.80 8.36
C GLY A 143 3.31 -7.82 8.02
N SER A 144 2.52 -6.81 8.41
CA SER A 144 1.06 -6.78 8.15
C SER A 144 0.63 -6.54 6.69
N GLY A 145 1.55 -6.14 5.80
CA GLY A 145 1.23 -5.82 4.40
C GLY A 145 0.96 -4.33 4.08
N LYS A 146 1.03 -3.43 5.08
CA LYS A 146 0.69 -1.99 4.91
C LYS A 146 1.36 -1.28 3.72
N SER A 147 2.65 -1.52 3.45
CA SER A 147 3.34 -0.88 2.33
C SER A 147 2.83 -1.39 0.97
N GLU A 148 2.42 -2.65 0.86
CA GLU A 148 1.83 -3.17 -0.38
C GLU A 148 0.42 -2.63 -0.60
N PHE A 149 -0.39 -2.59 0.46
CA PHE A 149 -1.72 -2.00 0.41
C PHE A 149 -1.69 -0.50 0.07
N ALA A 150 -0.80 0.27 0.70
CA ALA A 150 -0.64 1.70 0.42
C ALA A 150 -0.20 1.95 -1.03
N LYS A 151 0.72 1.14 -1.56
CA LYS A 151 1.12 1.19 -2.99
C LYS A 151 -0.05 0.90 -3.92
N PHE A 152 -0.88 -0.10 -3.59
CA PHE A 152 -2.07 -0.40 -4.36
C PHE A 152 -3.02 0.79 -4.45
N ILE A 153 -3.38 1.40 -3.31
CA ILE A 153 -4.26 2.57 -3.30
C ILE A 153 -3.66 3.72 -4.11
N SER A 154 -2.35 3.99 -3.97
CA SER A 154 -1.67 5.03 -4.76
C SER A 154 -1.69 4.73 -6.26
N GLN A 155 -1.51 3.47 -6.67
CA GLN A 155 -1.59 3.05 -8.08
C GLN A 155 -3.00 3.21 -8.66
N LEU A 156 -4.04 2.86 -7.88
CA LEU A 156 -5.43 3.01 -8.30
C LEU A 156 -5.85 4.47 -8.47
N THR A 157 -5.44 5.32 -7.53
CA THR A 157 -5.95 6.69 -7.40
C THR A 157 -5.06 7.73 -8.06
N GLY A 158 -3.79 7.39 -8.30
CA GLY A 158 -2.75 8.35 -8.69
C GLY A 158 -2.33 9.29 -7.54
N TRP A 159 -2.80 9.06 -6.31
CA TRP A 159 -2.44 9.88 -5.16
C TRP A 159 -0.98 9.63 -4.75
N PRO A 160 -0.23 10.67 -4.33
CA PRO A 160 1.14 10.50 -3.84
C PRO A 160 1.20 9.52 -2.67
N LEU A 161 2.20 8.63 -2.71
CA LEU A 161 2.53 7.70 -1.65
C LEU A 161 3.70 8.23 -0.81
N LEU A 162 3.46 8.46 0.47
CA LEU A 162 4.47 8.83 1.45
C LEU A 162 4.72 7.64 2.41
N ASP A 163 5.75 6.85 2.12
CA ASP A 163 6.18 5.74 2.98
C ASP A 163 7.33 6.19 3.87
N LYS A 164 7.17 6.12 5.20
CA LYS A 164 8.18 6.52 6.18
C LYS A 164 9.54 5.90 5.85
N ASP A 165 9.56 4.60 5.58
CA ASP A 165 10.79 3.83 5.51
C ASP A 165 11.71 4.28 4.35
N PRO A 166 11.31 4.28 3.07
CA PRO A 166 12.17 4.78 1.99
C PRO A 166 12.41 6.29 2.07
N LEU A 167 11.49 7.07 2.66
CA LEU A 167 11.62 8.52 2.80
C LEU A 167 12.75 8.92 3.77
N THR A 168 12.97 8.15 4.82
CA THR A 168 13.94 8.50 5.89
C THR A 168 15.17 7.60 5.94
N ARG A 169 15.12 6.38 5.38
CA ARG A 169 16.14 5.34 5.58
C ARG A 169 17.59 5.80 5.38
N PRO A 170 17.98 6.46 4.26
CA PRO A 170 19.38 6.84 4.05
C PRO A 170 19.92 7.77 5.15
N LEU A 171 19.08 8.70 5.63
CA LEU A 171 19.44 9.62 6.72
C LEU A 171 19.48 8.89 8.06
N VAL A 172 18.52 8.01 8.31
CA VAL A 172 18.41 7.23 9.56
C VAL A 172 19.58 6.28 9.75
N GLU A 173 19.97 5.54 8.70
CA GLU A 173 21.09 4.60 8.75
C GLU A 173 22.40 5.35 9.07
N ARG A 174 22.60 6.51 8.44
CA ARG A 174 23.75 7.36 8.74
C ARG A 174 23.70 7.92 10.16
N LEU A 175 22.55 8.44 10.60
CA LEU A 175 22.38 8.99 11.94
C LEU A 175 22.62 7.94 13.02
N LEU A 176 22.10 6.73 12.86
CA LEU A 176 22.35 5.63 13.80
C LEU A 176 23.84 5.28 13.88
N THR A 177 24.54 5.26 12.74
CA THR A 177 25.99 5.02 12.72
C THR A 177 26.76 6.11 13.48
N GLU A 178 26.41 7.39 13.28
CA GLU A 178 27.02 8.52 14.02
C GLU A 178 26.72 8.48 15.52
N LEU A 179 25.57 7.93 15.91
CA LEU A 179 25.19 7.67 17.31
C LEU A 179 25.83 6.40 17.89
N GLY A 180 26.72 5.72 17.15
CA GLY A 180 27.39 4.49 17.58
C GLY A 180 26.47 3.25 17.63
N CYS A 181 25.33 3.30 16.95
CA CYS A 181 24.36 2.20 16.86
C CYS A 181 24.50 1.43 15.54
N ASP A 182 23.91 0.23 15.48
CA ASP A 182 23.73 -0.49 14.22
C ASP A 182 22.85 0.35 13.26
N PRO A 183 23.24 0.57 11.99
CA PRO A 183 22.44 1.33 11.03
C PRO A 183 21.02 0.76 10.79
N ASN A 184 20.83 -0.54 11.03
CA ASN A 184 19.57 -1.25 10.91
C ASN A 184 18.74 -1.27 12.19
N ASP A 185 19.23 -0.68 13.28
CA ASP A 185 18.53 -0.66 14.56
C ASP A 185 17.19 0.10 14.46
N ARG A 186 16.11 -0.56 14.84
CA ARG A 186 14.75 -0.02 14.92
C ARG A 186 14.07 -0.32 16.26
N HIS A 187 14.88 -0.70 17.26
CA HIS A 187 14.40 -1.33 18.49
C HIS A 187 15.03 -0.76 19.76
N SER A 188 16.25 -0.21 19.69
CA SER A 188 16.90 0.34 20.87
C SER A 188 16.18 1.56 21.44
N GLU A 189 16.49 1.90 22.68
CA GLU A 189 16.03 3.12 23.31
C GLU A 189 16.57 4.37 22.58
N THR A 190 17.83 4.32 22.12
CA THR A 190 18.43 5.38 21.30
C THR A 190 17.61 5.62 20.04
N TYR A 191 17.24 4.56 19.33
CA TYR A 191 16.38 4.68 18.15
C TYR A 191 15.01 5.27 18.52
N ARG A 192 14.34 4.73 19.55
CA ARG A 192 12.98 5.15 19.94
C ARG A 192 12.92 6.62 20.37
N THR A 193 13.95 7.12 21.04
CA THR A 193 13.94 8.46 21.65
C THR A 193 14.61 9.53 20.79
N GLN A 194 15.65 9.19 20.03
CA GLN A 194 16.44 10.18 19.27
C GLN A 194 16.18 10.13 17.76
N VAL A 195 15.82 8.96 17.21
CA VAL A 195 15.74 8.76 15.76
C VAL A 195 14.31 8.64 15.25
N ARG A 196 13.49 7.80 15.87
CA ARG A 196 12.07 7.59 15.51
C ARG A 196 11.28 8.91 15.47
N PRO A 197 11.44 9.86 16.42
CA PRO A 197 10.72 11.13 16.36
C PRO A 197 11.06 11.94 15.10
N LEU A 198 12.33 11.94 14.69
CA LEU A 198 12.77 12.62 13.47
C LEU A 198 12.19 11.96 12.22
N GLU A 199 12.12 10.62 12.18
CA GLU A 199 11.49 9.92 11.06
C GLU A 199 10.02 10.31 10.88
N TYR A 200 9.27 10.34 11.99
CA TYR A 200 7.87 10.74 11.96
C TYR A 200 7.72 12.22 11.64
N GLN A 201 8.62 13.09 12.11
CA GLN A 201 8.62 14.49 11.73
C GLN A 201 8.80 14.66 10.22
N CYS A 202 9.79 14.01 9.60
CA CYS A 202 9.99 14.06 8.15
C CYS A 202 8.74 13.60 7.38
N LEU A 203 8.13 12.50 7.81
CA LEU A 203 6.90 12.00 7.20
C LEU A 203 5.75 13.01 7.34
N MET A 204 5.53 13.53 8.56
CA MET A 204 4.42 14.44 8.84
C MET A 204 4.57 15.78 8.12
N GLU A 205 5.77 16.36 8.05
CA GLU A 205 6.02 17.57 7.27
C GLU A 205 5.74 17.34 5.79
N SER A 206 6.16 16.20 5.24
CA SER A 206 5.88 15.83 3.84
C SER A 206 4.39 15.67 3.57
N ILE A 207 3.65 15.08 4.52
CA ILE A 207 2.18 14.97 4.46
C ILE A 207 1.55 16.37 4.43
N LEU A 208 2.01 17.28 5.27
CA LEU A 208 1.39 18.60 5.41
C LEU A 208 1.56 19.47 4.16
N VAL A 209 2.69 19.37 3.46
CA VAL A 209 2.88 20.05 2.16
C VAL A 209 1.80 19.64 1.16
N ASN A 210 1.44 18.36 1.09
CA ASN A 210 0.36 17.90 0.22
C ASN A 210 -1.03 18.34 0.72
N VAL A 211 -1.26 18.30 2.03
CA VAL A 211 -2.51 18.74 2.67
C VAL A 211 -2.77 20.22 2.40
N GLU A 212 -1.76 21.07 2.50
CA GLU A 212 -1.85 22.50 2.18
C GLU A 212 -2.26 22.76 0.72
N CYS A 213 -1.87 21.86 -0.18
CA CYS A 213 -2.26 21.88 -1.58
C CYS A 213 -3.62 21.19 -1.84
N GLY A 214 -4.31 20.72 -0.80
CA GLY A 214 -5.55 19.95 -0.89
C GLY A 214 -5.42 18.64 -1.68
N ILE A 215 -4.22 18.05 -1.72
CA ILE A 215 -3.95 16.83 -2.50
C ILE A 215 -4.24 15.61 -1.62
N SER A 216 -5.17 14.76 -2.07
CA SER A 216 -5.37 13.46 -1.45
C SER A 216 -4.06 12.68 -1.44
N THR A 217 -3.69 12.09 -0.31
CA THR A 217 -2.36 11.52 -0.07
C THR A 217 -2.50 10.21 0.66
N VAL A 218 -1.73 9.20 0.24
CA VAL A 218 -1.61 7.94 0.96
C VAL A 218 -0.31 7.99 1.75
N ALA A 219 -0.38 7.87 3.07
CA ALA A 219 0.80 7.77 3.92
C ALA A 219 0.85 6.42 4.63
N THR A 220 2.02 5.80 4.68
CA THR A 220 2.22 4.50 5.35
C THR A 220 3.40 4.53 6.30
N ALA A 221 3.15 4.05 7.51
CA ALA A 221 4.10 3.85 8.59
C ALA A 221 3.47 2.85 9.57
N PRO A 222 4.18 2.35 10.59
CA PRO A 222 3.54 1.56 11.62
C PRO A 222 2.35 2.29 12.27
N PHE A 223 2.49 3.59 12.53
CA PHE A 223 1.46 4.44 13.17
C PHE A 223 0.87 3.88 14.47
N ILE A 224 1.61 3.00 15.16
CA ILE A 224 1.13 2.28 16.34
C ILE A 224 0.79 3.28 17.46
N SER A 225 1.76 4.12 17.84
CA SER A 225 1.59 5.10 18.92
C SER A 225 0.73 6.29 18.49
N GLU A 226 0.79 6.62 17.19
CA GLU A 226 0.14 7.79 16.63
C GLU A 226 -1.38 7.60 16.52
N MET A 227 -1.83 6.50 15.91
CA MET A 227 -3.26 6.24 15.73
C MET A 227 -3.96 5.87 17.04
N THR A 228 -3.24 5.32 18.01
CA THR A 228 -3.78 4.95 19.32
C THR A 228 -3.82 6.12 20.31
N ASP A 229 -3.13 7.23 20.04
CA ASP A 229 -3.22 8.47 20.80
C ASP A 229 -4.39 9.34 20.29
N PRO A 230 -5.49 9.50 21.06
CA PRO A 230 -6.63 10.31 20.65
C PRO A 230 -6.27 11.80 20.47
N ALA A 231 -5.29 12.29 21.23
CA ALA A 231 -4.84 13.68 21.11
C ALA A 231 -4.04 13.90 19.83
N TRP A 232 -3.22 12.92 19.43
CA TRP A 232 -2.51 12.95 18.14
C TRP A 232 -3.48 12.96 16.97
N MET A 233 -4.44 12.01 16.95
CA MET A 233 -5.44 11.94 15.88
C MET A 233 -6.29 13.21 15.78
N ARG A 234 -6.70 13.78 16.93
CA ARG A 234 -7.44 15.04 16.96
C ARG A 234 -6.63 16.21 16.41
N ARG A 235 -5.35 16.34 16.79
CA ARG A 235 -4.48 17.42 16.27
C ARG A 235 -4.30 17.31 14.77
N LEU A 236 -4.04 16.10 14.26
CA LEU A 236 -3.89 15.88 12.81
C LEU A 236 -5.19 16.18 12.06
N THR A 237 -6.32 15.65 12.54
CA THR A 237 -7.65 15.87 11.93
C THR A 237 -7.98 17.35 11.87
N ASN A 238 -7.78 18.11 12.95
CA ASN A 238 -8.03 19.55 12.97
C ASN A 238 -7.11 20.30 11.99
N ARG A 239 -5.85 19.88 11.86
CA ARG A 239 -4.90 20.48 10.92
C ARG A 239 -5.30 20.22 9.47
N CYS A 240 -5.71 19.00 9.13
CA CYS A 240 -6.18 18.66 7.79
C CYS A 240 -7.52 19.35 7.45
N ALA A 241 -8.44 19.44 8.41
CA ALA A 241 -9.73 20.09 8.24
C ALA A 241 -9.60 21.59 7.88
N ALA A 242 -8.56 22.27 8.36
CA ALA A 242 -8.26 23.66 7.98
C ALA A 242 -8.04 23.83 6.47
N TYR A 243 -7.61 22.78 5.77
CA TYR A 243 -7.39 22.73 4.33
C TYR A 243 -8.47 21.92 3.58
N GLN A 244 -9.60 21.64 4.23
CA GLN A 244 -10.69 20.81 3.69
C GLN A 244 -10.24 19.40 3.29
N VAL A 245 -9.26 18.84 4.00
CA VAL A 245 -8.78 17.47 3.80
C VAL A 245 -9.29 16.60 4.95
N ASP A 246 -9.97 15.50 4.61
CA ASP A 246 -10.44 14.52 5.59
C ASP A 246 -9.32 13.53 5.95
N VAL A 247 -9.31 13.03 7.19
CA VAL A 247 -8.32 12.01 7.63
C VAL A 247 -9.01 10.66 7.69
N THR A 248 -8.49 9.69 6.94
CA THR A 248 -9.04 8.33 6.84
C THR A 248 -8.01 7.31 7.33
N PRO A 249 -8.12 6.83 8.58
CA PRO A 249 -7.24 5.78 9.09
C PRO A 249 -7.67 4.41 8.57
N ILE A 250 -6.69 3.66 8.06
CA ILE A 250 -6.82 2.26 7.66
C ILE A 250 -5.80 1.45 8.46
N TRP A 251 -6.29 0.44 9.17
CA TRP A 251 -5.48 -0.42 10.02
C TRP A 251 -5.37 -1.81 9.40
N LEU A 252 -4.14 -2.21 9.05
CA LEU A 252 -3.88 -3.57 8.58
C LEU A 252 -3.61 -4.51 9.75
N THR A 253 -4.44 -5.54 9.84
CA THR A 253 -4.29 -6.63 10.80
C THR A 253 -3.75 -7.87 10.09
N CYS A 254 -2.98 -8.67 10.82
CA CYS A 254 -2.40 -9.90 10.33
C CYS A 254 -2.15 -10.80 11.54
N ASP A 255 -2.20 -12.12 11.34
CA ASP A 255 -1.83 -13.09 12.36
C ASP A 255 -0.31 -13.23 12.47
N GLU A 256 0.14 -13.81 13.57
CA GLU A 256 1.56 -14.05 13.86
C GLU A 256 2.27 -14.80 12.74
N ASP A 257 1.71 -15.93 12.30
CA ASP A 257 2.37 -16.82 11.33
C ASP A 257 2.59 -16.08 10.01
N SER A 258 1.56 -15.40 9.53
CA SER A 258 1.61 -14.58 8.33
C SER A 258 2.59 -13.41 8.48
N MET A 259 2.62 -12.73 9.64
CA MET A 259 3.60 -11.66 9.89
C MET A 259 5.04 -12.18 9.81
N ARG A 260 5.30 -13.35 10.41
CA ARG A 260 6.63 -13.99 10.38
C ARG A 260 7.03 -14.38 8.97
N GLU A 261 6.10 -14.97 8.22
CA GLU A 261 6.29 -15.37 6.82
C GLU A 261 6.64 -14.15 5.95
N TYR A 262 5.89 -13.05 6.08
CA TYR A 262 6.15 -11.81 5.34
C TYR A 262 7.47 -11.13 5.70
N ILE A 263 7.81 -11.07 7.00
CA ILE A 263 9.07 -10.48 7.44
C ILE A 263 10.26 -11.32 6.98
N GLY A 264 10.17 -12.64 7.11
CA GLY A 264 11.20 -13.57 6.64
C GLY A 264 11.40 -13.45 5.13
N PHE A 265 10.32 -13.39 4.37
CA PHE A 265 10.40 -13.35 2.92
C PHE A 265 11.06 -12.06 2.40
N ARG A 266 10.68 -10.88 2.93
CA ARG A 266 11.20 -9.60 2.43
C ARG A 266 12.69 -9.37 2.74
N SER A 267 13.30 -10.19 3.61
CA SER A 267 14.74 -10.22 3.90
C SER A 267 15.38 -8.84 4.13
N ALA A 268 14.67 -7.92 4.80
CA ALA A 268 15.18 -6.59 5.06
C ALA A 268 16.12 -6.61 6.29
N ALA A 269 17.34 -6.06 6.17
CA ALA A 269 18.33 -6.08 7.24
C ALA A 269 17.81 -5.52 8.59
N ARG A 270 16.97 -4.48 8.54
CA ARG A 270 16.27 -3.90 9.71
C ARG A 270 15.32 -4.83 10.46
N ASP A 271 14.98 -5.99 9.89
CA ASP A 271 14.14 -6.99 10.54
C ASP A 271 14.94 -8.15 11.15
N ALA A 272 16.27 -8.18 10.97
CA ALA A 272 17.11 -9.26 11.46
C ALA A 272 16.90 -9.52 12.96
N TRP A 273 16.83 -8.45 13.77
CA TRP A 273 16.56 -8.56 15.19
C TRP A 273 15.20 -9.23 15.50
N LYS A 274 14.13 -8.89 14.76
CA LYS A 274 12.81 -9.50 14.98
C LYS A 274 12.82 -10.99 14.65
N LEU A 275 13.48 -11.39 13.57
CA LEU A 275 13.57 -12.78 13.16
C LEU A 275 14.37 -13.62 14.16
N SER A 276 15.45 -13.07 14.71
CA SER A 276 16.25 -13.73 15.74
C SER A 276 15.60 -13.75 17.13
N ASN A 277 14.69 -12.80 17.41
CA ASN A 277 14.06 -12.63 18.73
C ASN A 277 12.52 -12.66 18.63
N TRP A 278 11.97 -13.55 17.80
CA TRP A 278 10.55 -13.54 17.43
C TRP A 278 9.60 -13.60 18.63
N GLY A 279 9.84 -14.51 19.59
CA GLY A 279 9.03 -14.62 20.81
C GLY A 279 9.02 -13.32 21.62
N GLN A 280 10.21 -12.74 21.88
CA GLN A 280 10.33 -11.47 22.59
C GLN A 280 9.65 -10.31 21.83
N TYR A 281 9.73 -10.31 20.51
CA TYR A 281 9.04 -9.31 19.69
C TYR A 281 7.52 -9.42 19.84
N LEU A 282 6.98 -10.63 19.82
CA LEU A 282 5.54 -10.90 19.96
C LEU A 282 4.98 -10.58 21.34
N ASP A 283 5.73 -10.89 22.40
CA ASP A 283 5.32 -10.55 23.77
C ASP A 283 5.08 -9.05 23.95
N GLY A 284 5.73 -8.22 23.12
CA GLY A 284 5.55 -6.77 23.08
C GLY A 284 4.43 -6.28 22.15
N LEU A 285 3.70 -7.15 21.47
CA LEU A 285 2.61 -6.78 20.57
C LEU A 285 1.24 -7.03 21.18
N ASP A 286 0.31 -6.13 20.89
CA ASP A 286 -1.11 -6.34 21.10
C ASP A 286 -1.78 -6.45 19.73
N LEU A 287 -2.00 -7.67 19.23
CA LEU A 287 -2.66 -7.89 17.93
C LEU A 287 -4.14 -7.44 17.93
N GLY A 288 -4.73 -7.25 19.12
CA GLY A 288 -6.04 -6.66 19.32
C GLY A 288 -6.05 -5.13 19.21
N LEU A 289 -4.89 -4.47 19.22
CA LEU A 289 -4.76 -3.01 19.19
C LEU A 289 -5.43 -2.41 17.95
N ARG A 290 -6.15 -1.29 18.15
CA ARG A 290 -6.84 -0.55 17.09
C ARG A 290 -6.64 0.96 17.24
N PRO A 291 -6.73 1.73 16.14
CA PRO A 291 -6.82 3.19 16.20
C PRO A 291 -7.89 3.68 17.17
N SER A 292 -7.61 4.80 17.82
CA SER A 292 -8.47 5.45 18.82
C SER A 292 -9.68 6.21 18.24
N VAL A 293 -9.81 6.24 16.92
CA VAL A 293 -10.84 6.95 16.16
C VAL A 293 -11.50 5.99 15.15
N PRO A 294 -12.65 6.33 14.55
CA PRO A 294 -13.23 5.54 13.47
C PRO A 294 -12.21 5.25 12.37
N HIS A 295 -12.12 3.99 11.96
CA HIS A 295 -11.11 3.50 11.03
C HIS A 295 -11.65 2.31 10.24
N LEU A 296 -11.03 2.05 9.09
CA LEU A 296 -11.23 0.83 8.33
C LEU A 296 -10.23 -0.22 8.79
N VAL A 297 -10.67 -1.46 8.95
CA VAL A 297 -9.79 -2.60 9.24
C VAL A 297 -9.65 -3.43 7.97
N VAL A 298 -8.40 -3.65 7.54
CA VAL A 298 -8.09 -4.55 6.43
C VAL A 298 -7.38 -5.76 7.01
N ASP A 299 -8.05 -6.91 6.88
CA ASP A 299 -7.50 -8.18 7.35
C ASP A 299 -6.64 -8.81 6.26
N ASN A 300 -5.34 -8.92 6.53
CA ASN A 300 -4.36 -9.52 5.63
C ASN A 300 -3.82 -10.85 6.16
N ARG A 301 -4.56 -11.55 7.05
CA ARG A 301 -4.23 -12.93 7.44
C ARG A 301 -4.06 -13.81 6.20
N TYR A 302 -3.00 -14.62 6.21
CA TYR A 302 -2.55 -15.47 5.11
C TYR A 302 -2.20 -14.76 3.78
N GLY A 303 -2.29 -13.43 3.71
CA GLY A 303 -2.08 -12.65 2.49
C GLY A 303 -3.36 -12.36 1.70
N SER A 304 -4.53 -12.55 2.30
CA SER A 304 -5.87 -12.38 1.70
C SER A 304 -6.07 -11.04 0.99
N ALA A 305 -5.87 -9.93 1.72
CA ALA A 305 -6.07 -8.60 1.19
C ALA A 305 -5.10 -8.30 0.05
N ILE A 306 -3.83 -8.69 0.20
CA ILE A 306 -2.83 -8.51 -0.85
C ILE A 306 -3.20 -9.32 -2.10
N ALA A 307 -3.68 -10.56 -1.96
CA ALA A 307 -4.12 -11.38 -3.09
C ALA A 307 -5.27 -10.71 -3.86
N LEU A 308 -6.26 -10.15 -3.17
CA LEU A 308 -7.34 -9.37 -3.79
C LEU A 308 -6.81 -8.10 -4.49
N THR A 309 -5.85 -7.39 -3.88
CA THR A 309 -5.23 -6.23 -4.53
C THR A 309 -4.48 -6.62 -5.80
N ASP A 310 -3.82 -7.77 -5.82
CA ASP A 310 -3.12 -8.26 -7.02
C ASP A 310 -4.12 -8.64 -8.12
N GLN A 311 -5.23 -9.29 -7.78
CA GLN A 311 -6.30 -9.61 -8.74
C GLN A 311 -6.86 -8.33 -9.39
N ALA A 312 -7.15 -7.31 -8.58
CA ALA A 312 -7.61 -6.01 -9.07
C ALA A 312 -6.56 -5.33 -9.98
N ARG A 313 -5.27 -5.34 -9.60
CA ARG A 313 -4.18 -4.82 -10.45
C ARG A 313 -4.07 -5.58 -11.76
N PHE A 314 -4.16 -6.91 -11.72
CA PHE A 314 -4.08 -7.75 -12.92
C PHE A 314 -5.24 -7.44 -13.88
N ALA A 315 -6.47 -7.32 -13.36
CA ALA A 315 -7.62 -6.92 -14.16
C ALA A 315 -7.44 -5.53 -14.81
N LEU A 316 -6.95 -4.55 -14.05
CA LEU A 316 -6.69 -3.19 -14.55
C LEU A 316 -5.54 -3.14 -15.57
N GLY A 317 -4.51 -3.98 -15.40
CA GLY A 317 -3.39 -4.09 -16.34
C GLY A 317 -3.77 -4.77 -17.66
N VAL A 318 -4.74 -5.68 -17.65
CA VAL A 318 -5.27 -6.32 -18.87
C VAL A 318 -6.14 -5.35 -19.70
N ALA A 319 -6.80 -4.37 -19.07
CA ALA A 319 -7.58 -3.36 -19.77
C ALA A 319 -6.73 -2.35 -20.58
N HIS A 320 -5.41 -2.34 -20.37
CA HIS A 320 -4.45 -1.45 -21.04
C HIS A 320 -3.46 -2.17 -21.98
N ALA A 321 -3.74 -3.43 -22.36
CA ALA A 321 -2.93 -4.21 -23.30
C ALA A 321 -3.63 -4.42 -24.65
#